data_AF-F2YLJ5-F1
#
_entry.id   AF-F2YLJ5-F1
#
_cell.length_a   1.000
_cell.length_b   1.000
_cell.length_c   1.000
_cell.angle_alpha   90.00
_cell.angle_beta   90.00
_cell.angle_gamma   90.00
#
_symmetry.space_group_name_H-M   'P 1'
#
loop_
_entity.id
_entity.type
_entity.pdbx_description
1 polymer ?
#
loop_
_entity_poly.entity_id
_entity_poly.type
_entity_poly.pdbx_seq_one_letter_code
_entity_poly.pdbx_strand_id
1 'polypeptide(L)' 'PPFLQNTDKSTPAKGITSGANIPMITELINDTNVQFLDQDDDDDPNTELYLTQP' A
#
# COMPACT_ATOMS: atom_id res chain seq x y z
N PRO A 1 42.08 -27.39 9.05
CA PRO A 1 41.24 -26.23 9.43
C PRO A 1 40.01 -26.10 8.51
N PRO A 2 38.78 -26.12 9.04
CA PRO A 2 37.58 -25.99 8.21
C PRO A 2 37.41 -24.54 7.76
N PHE A 3 37.04 -24.35 6.51
CA PHE A 3 36.68 -23.06 5.94
C PHE A 3 35.31 -22.65 6.52
N LEU A 4 35.25 -21.51 7.20
CA LEU A 4 34.00 -20.89 7.64
C LEU A 4 33.23 -20.40 6.42
N GLN A 5 32.30 -21.20 5.92
CA GLN A 5 31.33 -20.74 4.92
C GLN A 5 30.23 -19.97 5.66
N ASN A 6 30.39 -18.65 5.81
CA ASN A 6 29.28 -17.80 6.23
C ASN A 6 28.23 -17.80 5.12
N THR A 7 27.18 -18.60 5.28
CA THR A 7 25.98 -18.55 4.45
C THR A 7 25.00 -17.54 5.06
N ASP A 8 25.41 -16.29 5.23
CA ASP A 8 24.45 -15.21 5.40
C ASP A 8 23.87 -14.92 4.01
N LYS A 9 22.99 -15.80 3.53
CA LYS A 9 22.05 -15.43 2.47
C LYS A 9 21.13 -14.39 3.11
N SER A 10 21.52 -13.13 3.06
CA SER A 10 20.58 -12.03 3.17
C SER A 10 19.56 -12.27 2.06
N THR A 11 18.40 -12.79 2.42
CA THR A 11 17.24 -12.74 1.52
C THR A 11 17.13 -11.30 1.06
N PRO A 12 17.22 -11.01 -0.25
CA PRO A 12 17.10 -9.65 -0.73
C PRO A 12 15.78 -9.11 -0.19
N ALA A 13 15.82 -7.91 0.40
CA ALA A 13 14.61 -7.24 0.86
C ALA A 13 13.60 -7.31 -0.27
N LYS A 14 12.46 -7.97 -0.01
CA LYS A 14 11.47 -8.28 -1.03
C LYS A 14 10.96 -6.94 -1.56
N GLY A 15 11.42 -6.55 -2.75
CA GLY A 15 11.06 -5.30 -3.38
C GLY A 15 9.56 -5.23 -3.68
N ILE A 16 9.07 -4.03 -4.00
CA ILE A 16 7.68 -3.83 -4.43
C ILE A 16 7.49 -4.51 -5.79
N THR A 17 6.58 -5.49 -5.88
CA THR A 17 6.34 -6.29 -7.09
C THR A 17 5.05 -5.94 -7.83
N SER A 18 4.20 -5.10 -7.24
CA SER A 18 2.93 -4.64 -7.81
C SER A 18 2.74 -3.15 -7.52
N GLY A 19 2.12 -2.43 -8.46
CA GLY A 19 1.87 -0.99 -8.33
C GLY A 19 0.96 -0.64 -7.15
N ALA A 20 0.01 -1.52 -6.81
CA ALA A 20 -0.86 -1.35 -5.64
C ALA A 20 -0.10 -1.40 -4.30
N ASN A 21 1.13 -1.92 -4.28
CA ASN A 21 1.98 -1.97 -3.09
C ASN A 21 2.88 -0.73 -2.95
N ILE A 22 2.79 0.23 -3.87
CA ILE A 22 3.48 1.52 -3.74
C ILE A 22 2.68 2.37 -2.75
N PRO A 23 3.26 2.82 -1.62
CA PRO A 23 2.56 3.69 -0.69
C PRO A 23 2.33 5.06 -1.34
N MET A 24 1.08 5.52 -1.34
CA MET A 24 0.67 6.79 -1.92
C MET A 24 -0.08 7.62 -0.87
N ILE A 25 0.01 8.94 -0.97
CA ILE A 25 -0.77 9.90 -0.19
C ILE A 25 -1.33 10.91 -1.18
N THR A 26 -2.65 11.10 -1.16
CA THR A 26 -3.35 11.99 -2.09
C THR A 26 -4.15 13.02 -1.31
N GLU A 27 -3.88 14.30 -1.54
CA GLU A 27 -4.69 15.40 -1.02
C GLU A 27 -5.92 15.58 -1.91
N LEU A 28 -7.09 15.76 -1.29
CA LEU A 28 -8.35 15.96 -1.98
C LEU A 28 -8.88 17.38 -1.72
N ILE A 29 -9.36 18.03 -2.78
CA ILE A 29 -10.06 19.32 -2.69
C ILE A 29 -11.56 19.12 -2.39
N ASN A 30 -12.11 17.97 -2.80
CA ASN A 30 -13.48 17.57 -2.51
C ASN A 30 -13.46 16.18 -1.88
N ASP A 31 -13.97 16.09 -0.66
CA ASP A 31 -14.01 14.88 0.17
C ASP A 31 -14.79 13.76 -0.51
N THR A 32 -15.81 14.08 -1.31
CA THR A 32 -16.61 13.06 -2.02
C THR A 32 -15.83 12.33 -3.10
N ASN A 33 -14.62 12.76 -3.47
CA ASN A 33 -13.82 12.08 -4.49
C ASN A 33 -12.99 10.90 -3.93
N VAL A 34 -13.01 10.68 -2.61
CA VAL A 34 -12.26 9.58 -1.98
C VAL A 34 -12.66 8.20 -2.53
N GLN A 35 -13.93 8.02 -2.89
CA GLN A 35 -14.52 6.81 -3.48
C GLN A 35 -13.89 6.34 -4.81
N PHE A 36 -12.94 7.09 -5.38
CA PHE A 36 -12.25 6.73 -6.62
C PHE A 36 -10.81 6.23 -6.40
N LEU A 37 -10.31 6.29 -5.16
CA LEU A 37 -8.93 5.93 -4.85
C LEU A 37 -8.77 4.41 -4.75
N ASP A 38 -9.67 3.75 -4.03
CA ASP A 38 -9.74 2.30 -3.94
C ASP A 38 -10.82 1.72 -4.86
N GLN A 39 -10.48 0.62 -5.55
CA GLN A 39 -11.36 -0.02 -6.54
C GLN A 39 -12.22 -1.14 -5.96
N ASP A 40 -11.93 -1.58 -4.74
CA ASP A 40 -12.65 -2.62 -4.01
C ASP A 40 -13.51 -2.06 -2.88
N ASP A 41 -13.70 -0.74 -2.85
CA ASP A 41 -14.53 -0.06 -1.87
C ASP A 41 -16.02 -0.04 -2.28
N ASP A 42 -16.90 -0.28 -1.30
CA ASP A 42 -18.36 -0.33 -1.42
C ASP A 42 -19.02 0.94 -0.81
N ASP A 43 -18.26 2.01 -0.61
CA ASP A 43 -18.69 3.18 0.13
C ASP A 43 -19.86 3.96 -0.50
N ASP A 44 -20.82 4.34 0.36
CA ASP A 44 -21.97 5.19 0.02
C ASP A 44 -21.52 6.66 -0.16
N PRO A 45 -22.01 7.39 -1.18
CA PRO A 45 -21.71 8.81 -1.39
C PRO A 45 -22.06 9.73 -0.20
N ASN A 46 -22.81 9.26 0.80
CA ASN A 46 -23.14 9.99 2.02
C ASN A 46 -22.31 9.58 3.25
N THR A 47 -21.33 8.70 3.08
CA THR A 47 -20.40 8.32 4.16
C THR A 47 -19.41 9.46 4.42
N GLU A 48 -19.19 9.78 5.70
CA GLU A 48 -18.21 10.80 6.10
C GLU A 48 -16.77 10.34 5.77
N LEU A 49 -15.92 11.25 5.29
CA LEU A 49 -14.56 10.94 4.81
C LEU A 49 -13.67 10.16 5.81
N TYR A 50 -13.82 10.40 7.11
CA TYR A 50 -13.01 9.69 8.13
C TYR A 50 -13.47 8.25 8.38
N LEU A 51 -14.57 7.83 7.76
CA LEU A 51 -15.11 6.48 7.82
C LEU A 51 -14.90 5.68 6.52
N THR A 52 -14.43 6.33 5.45
CA THR A 52 -14.23 5.69 4.14
C THR A 52 -12.93 4.89 4.07
N GLN A 53 -12.82 3.95 3.14
CA GLN A 53 -11.52 3.39 2.75
C GLN A 53 -10.94 4.21 1.58
N PRO A 54 -9.63 4.51 1.57
CA PRO A 54 -8.98 5.23 0.48
C PRO A 54 -8.15 4.33 -0.42
#